data_AF-A0A3S1IZK4-F1
#
_entry.id   AF-A0A3S1IZK4-F1
#
_cell.length_a   1.000
_cell.length_b   1.000
_cell.length_c   1.000
_cell.angle_alpha   90.00
_cell.angle_beta   90.00
_cell.angle_gamma   90.00
#
_symmetry.space_group_name_H-M   'P 1'
#
loop_
_entity.id
_entity.type
_entity.pdbx_description
1 polymer ?
#
loop_
_entity_poly.entity_id
_entity_poly.type
_entity_poly.pdbx_seq_one_letter_code
_entity_poly.pdbx_strand_id
1 'polypeptide(L)'
;MSDVSSTHSAQSRRVREGTWRDAVLANGSVVSIALFFLVVCVIISVTTDAFLTSPNLLNILRQSAPLLIVAAAMTFVITTGGIDLSVGSVLALVATLSATLLQLGLPWPAVILAMLALGALLGAVQGYFVAYEGIPAFIVTLAGL
;
A
#
# COMPACT_ATOMS: atom_id res chain seq x y z
N MET A 1 -49.63 47.40 -7.39
CA MET A 1 -48.99 46.21 -6.78
C MET A 1 -48.25 45.50 -7.90
N SER A 2 -47.13 46.08 -8.33
CA SER A 2 -46.40 45.71 -9.55
C SER A 2 -44.91 45.85 -9.28
N ASP A 3 -44.16 44.87 -9.77
CA ASP A 3 -42.70 44.79 -9.84
C ASP A 3 -41.91 44.61 -8.53
N VAL A 4 -41.73 43.34 -8.17
CA VAL A 4 -40.50 42.85 -7.54
C VAL A 4 -39.83 41.91 -8.54
N SER A 5 -39.25 42.50 -9.58
CA SER A 5 -38.47 41.84 -10.63
C SER A 5 -37.04 42.39 -10.65
N SER A 6 -36.38 42.43 -9.49
CA SER A 6 -34.97 42.82 -9.37
C SER A 6 -34.06 41.60 -9.23
N THR A 7 -33.60 41.12 -10.39
CA THR A 7 -32.18 40.87 -10.65
C THR A 7 -31.39 40.09 -9.59
N HIS A 8 -31.68 38.78 -9.47
CA HIS A 8 -30.65 37.83 -9.05
C HIS A 8 -29.57 37.76 -10.14
N SER A 9 -28.60 38.66 -10.04
CA SER A 9 -27.37 38.63 -10.82
C SER A 9 -26.75 37.24 -10.71
N ALA A 10 -26.67 36.56 -11.85
CA ALA A 10 -25.94 35.32 -12.00
C ALA A 10 -24.47 35.58 -11.63
N GLN A 11 -24.09 35.29 -10.38
CA GLN A 11 -22.69 35.16 -10.00
C GLN A 11 -22.13 34.01 -10.82
N SER A 12 -21.48 34.34 -11.94
CA SER A 12 -20.65 33.38 -12.66
C SER A 12 -19.59 32.91 -11.67
N ARG A 13 -19.74 31.70 -11.13
CA ARG A 13 -18.70 31.03 -10.36
C ARG A 13 -17.56 30.73 -11.33
N ARG A 14 -16.71 31.72 -11.58
CA ARG A 14 -15.48 31.55 -12.35
C ARG A 14 -14.70 30.46 -11.62
N VAL A 15 -14.64 29.27 -12.22
CA VAL A 15 -13.71 28.22 -11.81
C VAL A 15 -12.33 28.84 -12.02
N ARG A 16 -11.75 29.37 -10.93
CA ARG A 16 -10.40 29.94 -10.95
C ARG A 16 -9.51 28.75 -11.29
N GLU A 17 -8.94 28.71 -12.48
CA GLU A 17 -7.96 27.70 -12.85
C GLU A 17 -6.82 27.81 -11.84
N GLY A 18 -6.74 26.86 -10.92
CA GLY A 18 -5.70 26.83 -9.91
C GLY A 18 -4.36 26.78 -10.62
N THR A 19 -3.58 27.86 -10.53
CA THR A 19 -2.24 27.90 -11.11
C THR A 19 -1.38 26.86 -10.39
N TRP A 20 -0.41 26.24 -11.07
CA TRP A 20 0.52 25.28 -10.46
C TRP A 20 1.20 25.81 -9.19
N ARG A 21 1.38 27.14 -9.08
CA ARG A 21 1.86 27.83 -7.89
C ARG A 21 0.88 27.78 -6.72
N ASP A 22 -0.42 27.91 -6.96
CA ASP A 22 -1.47 27.79 -5.95
C ASP A 22 -1.54 26.34 -5.44
N ALA A 23 -1.37 25.35 -6.32
CA ALA A 23 -1.32 23.94 -5.94
C ALA A 23 -0.07 23.59 -5.12
N VAL A 24 1.08 24.18 -5.43
CA VAL A 24 2.34 24.01 -4.69
C VAL A 24 2.28 24.66 -3.31
N LEU A 25 1.74 25.88 -3.20
CA LEU A 25 1.57 26.57 -1.92
C LEU A 25 0.51 25.90 -1.04
N ALA A 26 -0.55 25.33 -1.64
CA ALA A 26 -1.56 24.56 -0.92
C ALA A 26 -1.02 23.22 -0.36
N ASN A 27 0.01 22.64 -0.97
CA ASN A 27 0.61 21.35 -0.58
C ASN A 27 2.04 21.49 -0.07
N GLY A 28 2.36 22.60 0.62
CA GLY A 28 3.73 22.92 1.04
C GLY A 28 4.45 21.80 1.82
N SER A 29 3.73 21.00 2.60
CA SER A 29 4.26 19.84 3.32
C SER A 29 4.68 18.68 2.40
N VAL A 30 3.89 18.40 1.36
CA VAL A 30 4.22 17.35 0.38
C VAL A 30 5.43 17.77 -0.44
N VAL A 31 5.46 19.04 -0.84
CA VAL A 31 6.56 19.61 -1.63
C VAL A 31 7.85 19.63 -0.80
N SER A 32 7.79 19.98 0.48
CA SER A 32 8.97 20.01 1.34
C SER A 32 9.54 18.61 1.58
N ILE A 33 8.69 17.61 1.84
CA ILE A 33 9.12 16.22 2.02
C ILE A 33 9.72 15.67 0.72
N ALA A 34 9.08 15.91 -0.43
CA ALA A 34 9.59 15.46 -1.73
C ALA A 34 10.94 16.12 -2.06
N LEU A 35 11.07 17.43 -1.82
CA LEU A 35 12.32 18.15 -2.02
C LEU A 35 13.43 17.61 -1.11
N PHE A 36 13.12 17.39 0.18
CA PHE A 36 14.06 16.80 1.13
C PHE A 36 14.53 15.42 0.68
N PHE A 37 13.61 14.55 0.26
CA PHE A 37 13.93 13.23 -0.26
C PHE A 37 14.87 13.31 -1.48
N LEU A 38 14.58 14.19 -2.45
CA LEU A 38 15.44 14.37 -3.63
C LEU A 38 16.83 14.87 -3.27
N VAL A 39 16.94 15.84 -2.36
CA VAL A 39 18.23 16.35 -1.88
C VAL A 39 19.05 15.23 -1.24
N VAL A 40 18.43 14.42 -0.37
CA VAL A 40 19.10 13.27 0.26
C VAL A 40 19.55 12.26 -0.79
N CYS A 41 18.71 11.92 -1.77
CA CYS A 41 19.09 11.02 -2.86
C CYS A 41 20.30 11.52 -3.65
N VAL A 42 20.34 12.82 -3.99
CA VAL A 42 21.47 13.43 -4.70
C VAL A 42 22.75 13.36 -3.85
N ILE A 43 22.68 13.75 -2.58
CA ILE A 43 23.83 13.72 -1.68
C ILE A 43 24.38 12.30 -1.54
N ILE A 44 23.52 11.31 -1.29
CA ILE A 44 23.95 9.92 -1.12
C ILE A 44 24.48 9.36 -2.45
N SER A 45 23.88 9.72 -3.58
CA SER A 45 24.35 9.30 -4.90
C SER A 45 25.76 9.79 -5.24
N VAL A 46 26.19 10.93 -4.69
CA VAL A 46 27.53 11.48 -4.94
C VAL A 46 28.53 11.05 -3.87
N THR A 47 28.08 10.81 -2.64
CA THR A 47 28.96 10.40 -1.54
C THR A 47 29.17 8.88 -1.45
N THR A 48 28.26 8.08 -2.01
CA THR A 48 28.27 6.62 -1.91
C THR A 48 28.23 5.97 -3.29
N ASP A 49 29.37 5.41 -3.73
CA ASP A 49 29.49 4.73 -5.01
C ASP A 49 28.51 3.56 -5.16
N ALA A 50 28.16 2.89 -4.05
CA ALA A 50 27.24 1.76 -4.04
C ALA A 50 25.76 2.15 -4.27
N PHE A 51 25.37 3.42 -4.09
CA PHE A 51 23.97 3.83 -4.00
C PHE A 51 23.16 3.55 -5.28
N LEU A 52 23.66 3.98 -6.45
CA LEU A 52 22.99 3.75 -7.75
C LEU A 52 23.46 2.47 -8.46
N THR A 53 24.12 1.55 -7.76
CA THR A 53 24.57 0.30 -8.36
C THR A 53 23.39 -0.66 -8.56
N SER A 54 23.41 -1.44 -9.65
CA SER A 54 22.37 -2.43 -9.93
C SER A 54 22.15 -3.43 -8.77
N PRO A 55 23.19 -3.95 -8.09
CA PRO A 55 22.99 -4.81 -6.92
C PRO A 55 22.24 -4.12 -5.78
N ASN A 56 22.56 -2.85 -5.47
CA ASN A 56 21.87 -2.10 -4.42
C ASN A 56 20.41 -1.79 -4.80
N LEU A 57 20.17 -1.31 -6.02
CA LEU A 57 18.84 -1.07 -6.55
C LEU A 57 17.97 -2.34 -6.51
N LEU A 58 18.52 -3.48 -6.97
CA LEU A 58 17.82 -4.76 -6.91
C LEU A 58 17.59 -5.23 -5.47
N ASN A 59 18.51 -4.93 -4.55
CA ASN A 59 18.34 -5.25 -3.14
C ASN A 59 17.22 -4.43 -2.48
N ILE A 60 17.14 -3.13 -2.79
CA ILE A 60 16.04 -2.26 -2.34
C ILE A 60 14.72 -2.78 -2.91
N LEU A 61 14.66 -3.04 -4.22
CA LEU A 61 13.47 -3.58 -4.87
C LEU A 61 13.03 -4.92 -4.28
N ARG A 62 13.96 -5.84 -4.01
CA ARG A 62 13.66 -7.13 -3.37
C ARG A 62 13.12 -6.97 -1.95
N GLN A 63 13.64 -6.02 -1.18
CA GLN A 63 13.15 -5.72 0.17
C GLN A 63 11.77 -5.06 0.16
N SER A 64 11.49 -4.21 -0.84
CA SER A 64 10.20 -3.54 -0.98
C SER A 64 9.13 -4.39 -1.67
N ALA A 65 9.52 -5.42 -2.44
CA ALA A 65 8.58 -6.24 -3.22
C ALA A 65 7.47 -6.89 -2.37
N PRO A 66 7.75 -7.51 -1.20
CA PRO A 66 6.69 -8.08 -0.36
C PRO A 66 5.66 -7.03 0.08
N LEU A 67 6.12 -5.83 0.47
CA LEU A 67 5.25 -4.74 0.88
C LEU A 67 4.37 -4.25 -0.27
N LEU A 68 4.92 -4.12 -1.49
CA LEU A 68 4.16 -3.70 -2.67
C LEU A 68 3.10 -4.73 -3.07
N ILE A 69 3.43 -6.02 -3.04
CA ILE A 69 2.49 -7.10 -3.32
C ILE A 69 1.34 -7.07 -2.30
N VAL A 70 1.66 -6.94 -1.01
CA VAL A 70 0.67 -6.82 0.06
C VAL A 70 -0.18 -5.56 -0.12
N ALA A 71 0.41 -4.41 -0.41
CA ALA A 71 -0.34 -3.16 -0.60
C ALA A 71 -1.34 -3.27 -1.78
N ALA A 72 -0.94 -3.91 -2.88
CA ALA A 72 -1.83 -4.19 -4.00
C ALA A 72 -2.98 -5.13 -3.57
N ALA A 73 -2.70 -6.20 -2.84
CA ALA A 73 -3.72 -7.12 -2.33
C ALA A 73 -4.69 -6.44 -1.34
N MET A 74 -4.17 -5.63 -0.42
CA MET A 74 -4.94 -4.88 0.57
C MET A 74 -5.86 -3.83 -0.07
N THR A 75 -5.54 -3.36 -1.27
CA THR A 75 -6.45 -2.49 -2.03
C THR A 75 -7.79 -3.19 -2.26
N PHE A 76 -7.80 -4.46 -2.64
CA PHE A 76 -9.03 -5.23 -2.81
C PHE A 76 -9.80 -5.35 -1.49
N VAL A 77 -9.12 -5.68 -0.39
CA VAL A 77 -9.74 -5.79 0.94
C VAL A 77 -10.43 -4.48 1.33
N ILE A 78 -9.74 -3.35 1.22
CA ILE A 78 -10.26 -2.05 1.63
C ILE A 78 -11.41 -1.62 0.71
N THR A 79 -11.33 -1.90 -0.60
CA THR A 79 -12.44 -1.57 -1.52
C THR A 79 -13.72 -2.35 -1.23
N THR A 80 -13.64 -3.51 -0.56
CA THR A 80 -14.82 -4.26 -0.08
C THR A 80 -15.38 -3.72 1.25
N GLY A 81 -14.79 -2.67 1.82
CA GLY A 81 -15.17 -2.12 3.13
C GLY A 81 -14.60 -2.89 4.32
N GLY A 82 -13.71 -3.86 4.07
CA GLY A 82 -13.03 -4.63 5.10
C GLY A 82 -11.73 -3.97 5.58
N ILE A 83 -11.26 -4.41 6.75
CA ILE A 83 -9.92 -4.12 7.27
C ILE A 83 -9.30 -5.47 7.60
N ASP A 84 -8.17 -5.79 6.96
CA ASP A 84 -7.41 -7.01 7.26
C ASP A 84 -6.20 -6.67 8.13
N LEU A 85 -6.22 -7.17 9.37
CA LEU A 85 -5.12 -7.05 10.31
C LEU A 85 -4.13 -8.23 10.23
N SER A 86 -4.57 -9.37 9.71
CA SER A 86 -3.82 -10.62 9.71
C SER A 86 -2.59 -10.56 8.81
N VAL A 87 -2.58 -9.68 7.80
CA VAL A 87 -1.57 -9.65 6.73
C VAL A 87 -0.13 -9.57 7.23
N GLY A 88 0.12 -8.87 8.35
CA GLY A 88 1.45 -8.81 8.98
C GLY A 88 1.88 -10.16 9.58
N SER A 89 0.98 -10.81 10.32
CA SER A 89 1.24 -12.13 10.93
C SER A 89 1.42 -13.22 9.88
N VAL A 90 0.57 -13.22 8.83
CA VAL A 90 0.64 -14.19 7.73
C VAL A 90 1.94 -14.02 6.96
N LEU A 91 2.36 -12.78 6.68
CA LEU A 91 3.64 -12.50 6.04
C LEU A 91 4.81 -13.00 6.90
N ALA A 92 4.79 -12.76 8.21
CA ALA A 92 5.82 -13.23 9.14
C ALA A 92 5.87 -14.75 9.23
N LEU A 93 4.72 -15.41 9.29
CA LEU A 93 4.59 -16.86 9.30
C LEU A 93 5.16 -17.48 8.02
N VAL A 94 4.70 -17.01 6.86
CA VAL A 94 5.16 -17.49 5.54
C VAL A 94 6.65 -17.26 5.37
N ALA A 95 7.18 -16.09 5.76
CA ALA A 95 8.61 -15.80 5.67
C ALA A 95 9.44 -16.74 6.56
N THR A 96 9.03 -16.94 7.81
CA THR A 96 9.74 -17.78 8.78
C THR A 96 9.70 -19.25 8.37
N LEU A 97 8.54 -19.75 7.95
CA LEU A 97 8.39 -21.13 7.44
C LEU A 97 9.19 -21.34 6.15
N SER A 98 9.14 -20.39 5.22
CA SER A 98 9.95 -20.44 3.99
C SER A 98 11.44 -20.59 4.31
N ALA A 99 11.96 -19.72 5.19
CA ALA A 99 13.36 -19.76 5.60
C ALA A 99 13.73 -21.07 6.30
N THR A 100 12.81 -21.62 7.10
CA THR A 100 13.01 -22.89 7.83
C THR A 100 13.05 -24.07 6.86
N LEU A 101 12.10 -24.16 5.93
CA LEU A 101 12.03 -25.26 4.96
C LEU A 101 13.23 -25.23 3.99
N LEU A 102 13.67 -24.04 3.57
CA LEU A 102 14.88 -23.90 2.78
C LEU A 102 16.13 -24.33 3.55
N GLN A 103 16.23 -24.01 4.85
CA GLN A 103 17.32 -24.48 5.71
C GLN A 103 17.32 -26.00 5.91
N LEU A 104 16.14 -26.63 5.93
CA LEU A 104 15.99 -28.09 5.94
C LEU A 104 16.36 -28.76 4.60
N GLY A 105 16.75 -27.98 3.59
CA GLY A 105 17.20 -28.49 2.30
C GLY A 105 16.07 -28.80 1.31
N LEU A 106 14.83 -28.37 1.58
CA LEU A 106 13.76 -28.51 0.59
C LEU A 106 14.06 -27.66 -0.64
N PRO A 107 13.78 -28.16 -1.85
CA PRO A 107 14.01 -27.42 -3.08
C PRO A 107 13.08 -26.19 -3.13
N TRP A 108 13.63 -25.04 -3.53
CA TRP A 108 12.90 -23.77 -3.54
C TRP A 108 11.54 -23.80 -4.27
N PRO A 109 11.33 -24.56 -5.37
CA PRO A 109 10.00 -24.61 -6.01
C PRO A 109 8.95 -25.26 -5.12
N ALA A 110 9.33 -26.29 -4.35
CA ALA A 110 8.42 -26.96 -3.43
C ALA A 110 8.02 -26.03 -2.27
N VAL A 111 8.96 -25.24 -1.76
CA VAL A 111 8.69 -24.24 -0.71
C VAL A 111 7.71 -23.19 -1.22
N ILE A 112 7.89 -22.67 -2.43
CA ILE A 112 6.95 -21.71 -3.04
C ILE A 112 5.55 -22.30 -3.11
N LEU A 113 5.39 -23.50 -3.65
CA LEU A 113 4.07 -24.14 -3.78
C LEU A 113 3.43 -24.38 -2.42
N ALA A 114 4.19 -24.84 -1.43
CA ALA A 114 3.70 -25.07 -0.07
C ALA A 114 3.23 -23.76 0.59
N MET A 115 3.99 -22.67 0.42
CA MET A 115 3.66 -21.38 1.01
C MET A 115 2.48 -20.69 0.32
N LEU A 116 2.36 -20.83 -1.01
CA LEU A 116 1.17 -20.38 -1.74
C LEU A 116 -0.09 -21.15 -1.28
N ALA A 117 0.02 -22.47 -1.11
CA ALA A 117 -1.09 -23.27 -0.59
C ALA A 117 -1.48 -22.87 0.83
N LEU A 118 -0.50 -22.65 1.72
CA LEU A 118 -0.74 -22.19 3.08
C LEU A 118 -1.41 -20.81 3.11
N GLY A 119 -0.89 -19.84 2.36
CA GLY A 119 -1.47 -18.51 2.27
C GLY A 119 -2.89 -18.52 1.71
N ALA A 120 -3.15 -19.32 0.66
CA ALA A 120 -4.48 -19.50 0.10
C ALA A 120 -5.45 -20.14 1.10
N LEU A 121 -4.99 -21.13 1.88
CA LEU A 121 -5.80 -21.77 2.91
C LEU A 121 -6.18 -20.78 4.02
N LEU A 122 -5.21 -20.03 4.55
CA LEU A 122 -5.44 -19.01 5.57
C LEU A 122 -6.40 -17.92 5.07
N GLY A 123 -6.20 -17.45 3.84
CA GLY A 123 -7.08 -16.49 3.19
C GLY A 123 -8.50 -17.03 2.98
N ALA A 124 -8.64 -18.29 2.55
CA ALA A 124 -9.94 -18.93 2.34
C ALA A 124 -10.72 -19.12 3.64
N VAL A 125 -10.05 -19.53 4.72
CA VAL A 125 -10.67 -19.67 6.05
C VAL A 125 -11.17 -18.32 6.54
N GLN A 126 -10.35 -17.28 6.48
CA GLN A 126 -10.76 -15.94 6.90
C GLN A 126 -11.89 -15.39 6.01
N GLY A 127 -11.76 -15.55 4.69
CA GLY A 127 -12.76 -15.15 3.72
C GLY A 127 -14.10 -15.86 3.91
N TYR A 128 -14.10 -17.13 4.34
CA TYR A 128 -15.31 -17.89 4.61
C TYR A 128 -16.15 -17.24 5.72
N PHE A 129 -15.53 -16.92 6.86
CA PHE A 129 -16.24 -16.29 7.99
C PHE A 129 -16.74 -14.89 7.66
N VAL A 130 -16.02 -14.15 6.82
CA VAL A 130 -16.45 -12.82 6.39
C VAL A 130 -17.60 -12.91 5.39
N ALA A 131 -17.49 -13.77 4.38
CA ALA A 131 -18.44 -13.82 3.26
C ALA A 131 -19.74 -14.60 3.58
N TYR A 132 -19.65 -15.69 4.34
CA TYR A 132 -20.78 -16.59 4.60
C TYR A 132 -21.37 -16.41 5.99
N GLU A 133 -20.54 -16.28 7.03
CA GLU A 133 -21.01 -16.09 8.41
C GLU A 133 -21.31 -14.61 8.73
N GLY A 134 -20.97 -13.68 7.83
CA GLY A 134 -21.25 -12.25 8.00
C GLY A 134 -20.49 -11.60 9.16
N ILE A 135 -19.43 -12.23 9.65
CA ILE A 135 -18.62 -11.69 10.75
C ILE A 135 -17.76 -10.53 10.20
N PRO A 136 -17.71 -9.37 10.87
CA PRO A 136 -16.87 -8.26 10.43
C PRO A 136 -15.40 -8.68 10.22
N ALA A 137 -14.82 -8.29 9.07
CA ALA A 137 -13.46 -8.68 8.66
C ALA A 137 -12.37 -8.37 9.69
N PHE A 138 -12.49 -7.24 10.39
CA PHE A 138 -11.57 -6.88 11.48
C PHE A 138 -11.56 -7.93 12.60
N ILE A 139 -12.70 -8.50 12.97
CA ILE A 139 -12.80 -9.48 14.06
C ILE A 139 -12.17 -10.80 13.62
N VAL A 140 -12.52 -11.27 12.43
CA VAL A 140 -11.97 -12.52 11.86
C VAL A 140 -10.46 -12.42 11.74
N THR A 141 -9.96 -11.31 11.21
CA THR A 141 -8.52 -11.13 10.95
C THR A 141 -7.70 -10.85 12.21
N LEU A 142 -8.31 -10.25 13.25
CA LEU A 142 -7.70 -10.13 14.58
C LEU A 142 -7.61 -11.49 15.28
N ALA A 143 -8.65 -12.33 15.16
CA ALA A 143 -8.66 -13.67 15.76
C ALA A 143 -7.67 -14.64 15.08
N GLY A 144 -7.32 -14.36 13.82
CA GLY A 144 -6.34 -15.13 13.05
C GLY A 144 -4.88 -14.72 13.22
N LEU A 145 -4.58 -13.72 14.08
CA LEU A 145 -3.22 -13.26 14.39
C LEU A 145 -2.44 -14.24 15.28
#